data_AF-A0A0J7KCE9-F1
#
_entry.id   AF-A0A0J7KCE9-F1
#
_cell.length_a   1.000
_cell.length_b   1.000
_cell.length_c   1.000
_cell.angle_alpha   90.00
_cell.angle_beta   90.00
_cell.angle_gamma   90.00
#
_symmetry.space_group_name_H-M   'P 1'
#
loop_
_entity.id
_entity.type
_entity.pdbx_description
1 polymer ?
#
loop_
_entity_poly.entity_id
_entity_poly.type
_entity_poly.pdbx_seq_one_letter_code
_entity_poly.pdbx_strand_id
1 'polypeptide(L)' 'MVNDNLATMDPKNFTMAQLKAELERRGLPMSGTKKDLIARLQREDPSGGWVDDVAQAETSDTIPKKTDED' A
#
# COMPACT_ATOMS: atom_id res chain seq x y z
N MET A 1 -25.12 -1.14 -10.96
CA MET A 1 -23.96 -0.22 -10.76
C MET A 1 -23.43 -0.54 -9.38
N VAL A 2 -22.21 -1.08 -9.30
CA VAL A 2 -21.58 -1.32 -8.00
C VAL A 2 -21.29 0.04 -7.36
N ASN A 3 -21.74 0.23 -6.13
CA ASN A 3 -21.62 1.51 -5.45
C ASN A 3 -20.18 1.69 -4.96
N ASP A 4 -19.38 2.37 -5.77
CA ASP A 4 -18.02 2.83 -5.45
C ASP A 4 -18.05 3.96 -4.40
N ASN A 5 -18.50 3.66 -3.19
CA ASN A 5 -18.40 4.58 -2.05
C ASN A 5 -17.54 3.92 -0.97
N LEU A 6 -16.23 3.87 -1.21
CA LEU A 6 -15.26 3.44 -0.21
C LEU A 6 -14.83 4.64 0.63
N ALA A 7 -15.00 4.50 1.93
CA ALA A 7 -14.93 5.56 2.91
C ALA A 7 -13.52 6.18 3.07
N THR A 8 -13.54 7.53 3.14
CA THR A 8 -12.71 8.42 3.98
C THR A 8 -11.24 8.71 3.71
N MET A 9 -10.52 8.05 2.79
CA MET A 9 -9.22 8.56 2.29
C MET A 9 -8.98 8.14 0.85
N ASP A 10 -8.73 9.11 -0.05
CA ASP A 10 -8.41 8.81 -1.45
C ASP A 10 -7.08 8.04 -1.50
N PRO A 11 -7.06 6.75 -1.88
CA PRO A 11 -5.82 5.96 -1.97
C PRO A 11 -4.83 6.52 -3.00
N LYS A 12 -5.30 7.43 -3.85
CA LYS A 12 -4.50 8.19 -4.81
C LYS A 12 -3.59 9.21 -4.15
N ASN A 13 -3.77 9.55 -2.88
CA ASN A 13 -2.88 10.44 -2.15
C ASN A 13 -1.61 9.74 -1.64
N PHE A 14 -1.64 8.41 -1.45
CA PHE A 14 -0.45 7.67 -1.04
C PHE A 14 0.66 7.70 -2.09
N THR A 15 1.91 7.67 -1.66
CA THR A 15 3.06 7.59 -2.55
C THR A 15 3.23 6.18 -3.15
N MET A 16 3.97 6.06 -4.25
CA MET A 16 4.28 4.73 -4.79
C MET A 16 5.10 3.89 -3.81
N ALA A 17 5.94 4.50 -2.98
CA ALA A 17 6.72 3.79 -1.97
C ALA A 17 5.80 3.14 -0.92
N GLN A 18 4.84 3.91 -0.40
CA GLN A 18 3.80 3.44 0.52
C GLN A 18 3.00 2.26 -0.01
N LEU A 19 2.48 2.39 -1.24
CA LEU A 19 1.71 1.32 -1.88
C LEU A 19 2.55 0.06 -2.10
N LYS A 20 3.83 0.23 -2.46
CA LYS A 20 4.75 -0.89 -2.66
C LYS A 20 5.09 -1.58 -1.35
N ALA A 21 5.38 -0.84 -0.29
CA ALA A 21 5.67 -1.39 1.03
C ALA A 21 4.49 -2.24 1.54
N GLU A 22 3.26 -1.77 1.33
CA GLU A 22 2.08 -2.54 1.74
C GLU A 22 1.85 -3.78 0.88
N LEU A 23 2.11 -3.69 -0.43
CA LEU A 23 2.10 -4.85 -1.30
C LEU A 23 3.21 -5.85 -0.91
N GLU A 24 4.41 -5.38 -0.54
CA GLU A 24 5.52 -6.21 -0.05
C GLU A 24 5.16 -6.95 1.23
N ARG A 25 4.61 -6.22 2.20
CA ARG A 25 4.14 -6.79 3.47
C ARG A 25 3.10 -7.88 3.26
N ARG A 26 2.25 -7.74 2.24
CA ARG A 26 1.23 -8.71 1.84
C ARG A 26 1.74 -9.80 0.88
N GLY A 27 3.00 -9.75 0.45
CA GLY A 27 3.55 -10.67 -0.55
C GLY A 27 2.93 -10.52 -1.95
N LEU A 28 2.36 -9.37 -2.25
CA LEU A 28 1.71 -9.06 -3.52
C LEU A 28 2.71 -8.42 -4.50
N PRO A 29 2.55 -8.66 -5.81
CA PRO A 29 3.46 -8.09 -6.79
C PRO A 29 3.29 -6.58 -6.91
N MET A 30 4.42 -5.89 -6.83
CA MET A 30 4.58 -4.43 -6.89
C MET A 30 4.77 -3.90 -8.32
N SER A 31 4.49 -4.73 -9.32
CA SER A 31 4.64 -4.40 -10.74
C SER A 31 3.41 -3.63 -11.24
N GLY A 32 3.65 -2.63 -12.09
CA GLY A 32 2.60 -1.83 -12.71
C GLY A 32 2.61 -0.37 -12.26
N THR A 33 1.54 0.34 -12.61
CA THR A 33 1.35 1.75 -12.29
C THR A 33 0.75 1.92 -10.89
N LYS A 34 0.82 3.13 -10.34
CA LYS A 34 0.16 3.48 -9.07
C LYS A 34 -1.30 3.00 -8.98
N LYS A 35 -2.06 3.13 -10.08
CA LYS A 35 -3.45 2.68 -10.15
C LYS A 35 -3.56 1.17 -10.03
N ASP A 36 -2.65 0.43 -10.68
CA ASP A 36 -2.61 -1.04 -10.59
C ASP A 36 -2.29 -1.51 -9.17
N LEU A 37 -1.37 -0.82 -8.49
CA LEU A 37 -1.02 -1.10 -7.09
C LEU A 37 -2.24 -0.92 -6.18
N ILE A 38 -2.95 0.22 -6.30
CA ILE A 38 -4.16 0.52 -5.52
C ILE A 38 -5.26 -0.50 -5.82
N ALA A 39 -5.53 -0.76 -7.10
CA ALA A 39 -6.56 -1.72 -7.51
C ALA A 39 -6.27 -3.12 -6.98
N ARG A 40 -5.00 -3.51 -6.93
CA ARG A 40 -4.57 -4.79 -6.37
C ARG A 40 -4.80 -4.83 -4.86
N LEU A 41 -4.38 -3.80 -4.12
CA LEU A 41 -4.65 -3.70 -2.68
C LEU A 41 -6.14 -3.73 -2.36
N GLN A 42 -6.95 -3.00 -3.12
CA GLN A 42 -8.39 -2.91 -2.92
C GLN A 42 -9.13 -4.19 -3.35
N ARG A 43 -8.57 -4.98 -4.26
CA ARG A 43 -9.13 -6.29 -4.62
C ARG A 43 -8.85 -7.33 -3.55
N GLU A 44 -7.65 -7.32 -2.98
CA GLU A 44 -7.26 -8.24 -1.90
C GLU A 44 -7.92 -7.86 -0.57
N ASP A 45 -8.10 -6.56 -0.34
CA ASP A 45 -8.72 -6.01 0.87
C ASP A 45 -9.73 -4.91 0.50
N PRO A 46 -10.94 -5.32 0.10
CA PRO A 46 -12.01 -4.40 -0.27
C PRO A 46 -12.56 -3.62 0.93
N SER A 47 -12.25 -4.05 2.16
CA SER A 47 -12.62 -3.35 3.38
C SER A 47 -11.79 -2.08 3.59
N GLY A 48 -10.66 -1.94 2.89
CA GLY A 48 -9.79 -0.77 3.00
C GLY A 48 -8.89 -0.78 4.24
N GLY A 49 -8.71 -1.92 4.92
CA GLY A 49 -7.83 -2.00 6.10
C GLY A 49 -6.37 -1.62 5.78
N TRP A 50 -5.96 -1.84 4.54
CA TRP A 50 -4.66 -1.39 4.03
C TRP A 50 -4.46 0.14 4.06
N VAL A 51 -5.52 0.94 3.99
CA VAL A 51 -5.45 2.41 3.99
C VAL A 51 -4.97 2.92 5.34
N ASP A 52 -5.47 2.31 6.42
CA ASP A 52 -5.10 2.66 7.80
C ASP A 52 -3.64 2.26 8.11
N ASP A 53 -3.20 1.12 7.58
CA ASP A 53 -1.82 0.63 7.70
C ASP A 53 -0.83 1.56 6.97
N VAL A 54 -1.19 2.00 5.76
CA VAL A 54 -0.35 2.88 4.95
C VAL A 54 -0.31 4.31 5.53
N ALA A 55 -1.43 4.81 6.06
CA ALA A 55 -1.49 6.13 6.68
C ALA A 55 -0.61 6.24 7.94
N GLN A 56 -0.41 5.14 8.67
CA GLN A 56 0.46 5.10 9.84
C GLN A 56 1.97 5.03 9.50
N ALA A 57 2.33 4.73 8.24
CA ALA A 57 3.73 4.59 7.82
C ALA A 57 4.49 5.92 7.62
N GLU A 58 3.88 7.08 7.91
CA GLU A 58 4.42 8.44 7.76
C GLU A 58 5.63 8.79 8.67
N THR A 59 6.46 7.84 9.13
CA THR A 59 7.62 8.15 10.00
C THR A 59 8.88 7.30 9.83
N SER A 60 8.95 6.39 8.86
CA SER A 60 10.13 5.50 8.77
C SER A 60 10.85 5.66 7.44
N ASP A 61 11.73 6.66 7.40
CA ASP A 61 12.99 6.60 6.67
C ASP A 61 13.69 5.27 7.08
N THR A 62 13.34 4.18 6.41
CA THR A 62 14.00 2.89 6.58
C THR A 62 14.36 2.40 5.20
N ILE A 63 15.47 2.95 4.73
CA ILE A 63 16.41 2.22 3.90
C ILE A 63 16.66 0.89 4.64
N PRO A 64 16.30 -0.29 4.08
CA PRO A 64 16.76 -1.55 4.65
C PRO A 64 18.26 -1.63 4.39
N LYS A 65 19.07 -1.14 5.33
CA LYS A 65 20.49 -1.46 5.37
C LYS A 65 20.59 -2.91 5.82
N LYS A 66 20.56 -3.78 4.82
CA LYS A 66 21.45 -4.94 4.63
C LYS A 66 22.19 -5.36 5.93
N THR A 67 21.77 -6.50 6.48
CA THR A 67 22.62 -7.51 7.16
C THR A 67 23.96 -7.01 7.72
N ASP A 68 24.03 -6.82 9.03
CA ASP A 68 25.26 -7.05 9.77
C ASP A 68 25.36 -8.57 10.02
N GLU A 69 26.20 -9.20 9.21
CA GLU A 69 26.70 -10.56 9.35
C GLU A 69 28.00 -10.45 10.17
N ASP A 70 28.02 -10.99 11.39
CA ASP A 70 29.26 -11.29 12.16
C ASP A 70 29.09 -12.63 12.91
#